data_AF-A0A2J6IAQ3-F1
#
_entry.id   AF-A0A2J6IAQ3-F1
#
_cell.length_a   1.000
_cell.length_b   1.000
_cell.length_c   1.000
_cell.angle_alpha   90.00
_cell.angle_beta   90.00
_cell.angle_gamma   90.00
#
_symmetry.space_group_name_H-M   'P 1'
#
loop_
_entity.id
_entity.type
_entity.pdbx_description
1 polymer ?
#
loop_
_entity_poly.entity_id
_entity_poly.type
_entity_poly.pdbx_seq_one_letter_code
_entity_poly.pdbx_strand_id
1 'polypeptide(L)'
;MMEINKSIESKRSFRERANSFLTGPFFIIEVLIITTFLMIWIGGPAFLLGLAIALITFWSMKWDWSYFGLGDVRIGESIRSAIGYVMIIIILNDMILEPLTEMITNESVDLSGFEALKGNLPNFLIALGLMWIVAGFGEEFFYRGYFMKRIAHLFGNKNISWIAAAFLSAIVFGLTHGYQGISGIITTGIVGFILSMAFFLNRNNLLIAMLTHGIYDTYGLLLIYLDKNLVLKNIMIEFYQSIIK
;
A
#
# COMPACT_ATOMS: atom_id res chain seq x y z
N MET A 1 -31.46 -21.70 25.08
CA MET A 1 -30.45 -21.28 24.07
C MET A 1 -29.38 -20.36 24.66
N MET A 2 -29.71 -19.36 25.47
CA MET A 2 -28.74 -18.40 26.04
C MET A 2 -27.71 -19.04 27.00
N GLU A 3 -28.10 -19.99 27.84
CA GLU A 3 -27.17 -20.73 28.72
C GLU A 3 -26.26 -21.71 27.96
N ILE A 4 -26.77 -22.35 26.91
CA ILE A 4 -26.00 -23.27 26.06
C ILE A 4 -24.91 -22.47 25.32
N ASN A 5 -25.24 -21.29 24.78
CA ASN A 5 -24.25 -20.40 24.14
C ASN A 5 -23.15 -19.94 25.13
N LYS A 6 -23.52 -19.55 26.35
CA LYS A 6 -22.54 -19.21 27.40
C LYS A 6 -21.63 -20.39 27.74
N SER A 7 -22.17 -21.62 27.80
CA SER A 7 -21.37 -22.82 28.08
C SER A 7 -20.36 -23.14 26.98
N ILE A 8 -20.71 -22.88 25.71
CA ILE A 8 -19.84 -23.10 24.55
C ILE A 8 -18.76 -22.01 24.46
N GLU A 9 -19.10 -20.75 24.75
CA GLU A 9 -18.12 -19.65 24.85
C GLU A 9 -17.10 -19.87 25.97
N SER A 10 -17.50 -20.49 27.09
CA SER A 10 -16.61 -20.76 28.22
C SER A 10 -15.50 -21.77 27.89
N LYS A 11 -15.69 -22.61 26.87
CA LYS A 11 -14.70 -23.63 26.43
C LYS A 11 -13.72 -23.12 25.38
N ARG A 12 -13.96 -21.95 24.76
CA ARG A 12 -13.05 -21.39 23.76
C ARG A 12 -11.81 -20.80 24.43
N SER A 13 -10.64 -21.06 23.83
CA SER A 13 -9.40 -20.41 24.25
C SER A 13 -9.47 -18.89 24.07
N PHE A 14 -8.64 -18.14 24.80
CA PHE A 14 -8.55 -16.69 24.64
C PHE A 14 -8.31 -16.27 23.18
N ARG A 15 -7.41 -16.99 22.49
CA ARG A 15 -7.07 -16.74 21.07
C ARG A 15 -8.27 -16.93 20.14
N GLU A 16 -9.11 -17.94 20.40
CA GLU A 16 -10.33 -18.20 19.60
C GLU A 16 -11.43 -17.17 19.85
N ARG A 17 -11.58 -16.68 21.09
CA ARG A 17 -12.49 -15.57 21.38
C ARG A 17 -12.02 -14.27 20.71
N ALA A 18 -10.72 -13.97 20.83
CA ALA A 18 -10.11 -12.83 20.15
C ALA A 18 -10.29 -12.93 18.64
N ASN A 19 -10.06 -14.10 18.04
CA ASN A 19 -10.28 -14.32 16.62
C ASN A 19 -11.74 -14.03 16.21
N SER A 20 -12.72 -14.61 16.90
CA SER A 20 -14.14 -14.39 16.62
C SER A 20 -14.54 -12.92 16.69
N PHE A 21 -13.91 -12.14 17.56
CA PHE A 21 -14.13 -10.70 17.68
C PHE A 21 -13.43 -9.92 16.56
N LEU A 22 -12.13 -10.13 16.37
CA LEU A 22 -11.28 -9.41 15.42
C LEU A 22 -11.69 -9.64 13.96
N THR A 23 -12.29 -10.79 13.65
CA THR A 23 -12.78 -11.10 12.30
C THR A 23 -14.27 -10.80 12.12
N GLY A 24 -14.94 -10.26 13.15
CA GLY A 24 -16.35 -9.89 13.09
C GLY A 24 -16.58 -8.67 12.19
N PRO A 25 -17.70 -8.60 11.44
CA PRO A 25 -17.93 -7.52 10.49
C PRO A 25 -18.00 -6.13 11.14
N PHE A 26 -18.59 -6.00 12.33
CA PHE A 26 -18.66 -4.72 13.05
C PHE A 26 -17.28 -4.20 13.43
N PHE A 27 -16.44 -5.05 14.05
CA PHE A 27 -15.07 -4.68 14.40
C PHE A 27 -14.26 -4.29 13.16
N ILE A 28 -14.40 -5.04 12.07
CA ILE A 28 -13.73 -4.72 10.82
C ILE A 28 -14.17 -3.34 10.31
N ILE A 29 -15.47 -3.04 10.27
CA ILE A 29 -15.99 -1.74 9.82
C ILE A 29 -15.45 -0.60 10.69
N GLU A 30 -15.48 -0.76 12.02
CA GLU A 30 -14.95 0.23 12.97
C GLU A 30 -13.46 0.49 12.72
N VAL A 31 -12.66 -0.57 12.59
CA VAL A 31 -11.24 -0.46 12.29
C VAL A 31 -11.03 0.27 10.98
N LEU A 32 -11.72 -0.11 9.90
CA LEU A 32 -11.56 0.54 8.60
C LEU A 32 -11.88 2.03 8.66
N ILE A 33 -12.95 2.43 9.36
CA ILE A 33 -13.34 3.85 9.51
C ILE A 33 -12.30 4.59 10.35
N ILE A 34 -11.94 4.07 11.52
CA ILE A 34 -11.00 4.72 12.45
C ILE A 34 -9.63 4.86 11.82
N THR A 35 -9.08 3.79 11.23
CA THR A 35 -7.76 3.86 10.60
C THR A 35 -7.77 4.80 9.41
N THR A 36 -8.84 4.81 8.60
CA THR A 36 -8.95 5.75 7.47
C THR A 36 -8.97 7.19 7.95
N PHE A 37 -9.79 7.50 8.95
CA PHE A 37 -9.86 8.83 9.53
C PHE A 37 -8.50 9.29 10.09
N LEU A 38 -7.83 8.43 10.87
CA LEU A 38 -6.52 8.74 11.44
C LEU A 38 -5.44 8.90 10.38
N MET A 39 -5.44 8.08 9.33
CA MET A 39 -4.48 8.20 8.21
C MET A 39 -4.65 9.52 7.46
N ILE A 40 -5.89 9.99 7.28
CA ILE A 40 -6.16 11.29 6.64
C ILE A 40 -5.77 12.45 7.58
N TRP A 41 -5.99 12.31 8.89
CA TRP A 41 -5.77 13.39 9.86
C TRP A 41 -4.32 13.54 10.33
N ILE A 42 -3.63 12.41 10.56
CA ILE A 42 -2.27 12.35 11.12
C ILE A 42 -1.23 12.11 10.00
N GLY A 43 -1.66 11.60 8.84
CA GLY A 43 -0.78 11.23 7.73
C GLY A 43 -0.15 9.83 7.91
N GLY A 44 0.92 9.59 7.16
CA GLY A 44 1.70 8.34 7.11
C GLY A 44 1.72 7.53 8.41
N PRO A 45 2.24 8.06 9.53
CA PRO A 45 2.43 7.27 10.75
C PRO A 45 1.17 6.59 11.30
N ALA A 46 -0.04 7.08 11.00
CA ALA A 46 -1.27 6.47 11.47
C ALA A 46 -1.57 5.10 10.86
N PHE A 47 -0.96 4.72 9.72
CA PHE A 47 -1.11 3.37 9.18
C PHE A 47 -0.57 2.31 10.16
N LEU A 48 0.39 2.66 11.03
CA LEU A 48 0.98 1.75 12.02
C LEU A 48 -0.04 1.17 12.99
N LEU A 49 -1.10 1.92 13.33
CA LEU A 49 -2.21 1.40 14.14
C LEU A 49 -2.97 0.31 13.37
N GLY A 50 -3.24 0.56 12.10
CA GLY A 50 -3.85 -0.42 11.20
C GLY A 50 -3.00 -1.67 11.04
N LEU A 51 -1.67 -1.50 10.88
CA LEU A 51 -0.71 -2.60 10.84
C LEU A 51 -0.70 -3.39 12.16
N ALA A 52 -0.71 -2.71 13.32
CA ALA A 52 -0.78 -3.38 14.61
C ALA A 52 -2.04 -4.24 14.74
N ILE A 53 -3.20 -3.73 14.31
CA ILE A 53 -4.46 -4.49 14.29
C ILE A 53 -4.38 -5.67 13.31
N ALA A 54 -3.78 -5.48 12.13
CA ALA A 54 -3.55 -6.55 11.17
C ALA A 54 -2.66 -7.66 11.77
N LEU A 55 -1.59 -7.30 12.48
CA LEU A 55 -0.68 -8.25 13.14
C LEU A 55 -1.34 -8.97 14.32
N ILE A 56 -2.15 -8.28 15.12
CA ILE A 56 -2.95 -8.91 16.19
C ILE A 56 -3.97 -9.87 15.59
N THR A 57 -4.59 -9.50 14.47
CA THR A 57 -5.49 -10.39 13.73
C THR A 57 -4.74 -11.60 13.19
N PHE A 58 -3.54 -11.41 12.63
CA PHE A 58 -2.66 -12.48 12.15
C PHE A 58 -2.28 -13.46 13.25
N TRP A 59 -1.93 -12.95 14.43
CA TRP A 59 -1.77 -13.77 15.62
C TRP A 59 -3.07 -14.51 15.94
N SER A 60 -4.24 -13.86 15.97
CA SER A 60 -5.50 -14.54 16.30
C SER A 60 -5.84 -15.68 15.32
N MET A 61 -5.45 -15.53 14.06
CA MET A 61 -5.62 -16.48 12.95
C MET A 61 -4.60 -17.63 12.98
N LYS A 62 -3.87 -17.82 14.08
CA LYS A 62 -2.85 -18.88 14.19
C LYS A 62 -1.71 -18.75 13.17
N TRP A 63 -1.37 -17.51 12.79
CA TRP A 63 -0.32 -17.22 11.81
C TRP A 63 -0.64 -17.76 10.41
N ASP A 64 -1.92 -17.82 10.06
CA ASP A 64 -2.37 -18.21 8.72
C ASP A 64 -2.09 -17.11 7.70
N TRP A 65 -0.99 -17.27 6.96
CA TRP A 65 -0.56 -16.37 5.89
C TRP A 65 -1.57 -16.25 4.74
N SER A 66 -2.36 -17.31 4.49
CA SER A 66 -3.36 -17.31 3.41
C SER A 66 -4.47 -16.28 3.66
N TYR A 67 -4.80 -16.02 4.93
CA TYR A 67 -5.76 -15.02 5.33
C TYR A 67 -5.37 -13.61 4.85
N PHE A 68 -4.07 -13.30 4.80
CA PHE A 68 -3.50 -12.05 4.28
C PHE A 68 -3.13 -12.12 2.79
N GLY A 69 -3.41 -13.23 2.11
CA GLY A 69 -3.12 -13.38 0.69
C GLY A 69 -1.70 -13.84 0.39
N LEU A 70 -1.05 -14.55 1.31
CA LEU A 70 0.23 -15.23 1.12
C LEU A 70 0.03 -16.76 1.12
N GLY A 71 -0.97 -17.24 0.39
CA GLY A 71 -1.37 -18.66 0.36
C GLY A 71 -0.85 -19.47 -0.85
N ASP A 72 -0.55 -18.80 -1.97
CA ASP A 72 -0.05 -19.42 -3.21
C ASP A 72 1.12 -18.58 -3.75
N VAL A 73 2.20 -18.53 -2.97
CA VAL A 73 3.39 -17.74 -3.29
C VAL A 73 4.31 -18.54 -4.21
N ARG A 74 4.56 -18.00 -5.40
CA ARG A 74 5.47 -18.57 -6.40
C ARG A 74 6.59 -17.59 -6.69
N ILE A 75 7.67 -17.67 -5.93
CA ILE A 75 8.74 -16.65 -5.88
C ILE A 75 9.19 -16.17 -7.27
N GLY A 76 9.49 -17.10 -8.20
CA GLY A 76 9.96 -16.73 -9.54
C GLY A 76 8.91 -16.01 -10.40
N GLU A 77 7.64 -16.41 -10.30
CA GLU A 77 6.53 -15.70 -10.94
C GLU A 77 6.31 -14.33 -10.27
N SER A 78 6.39 -14.27 -8.94
CA SER A 78 6.21 -13.04 -8.18
C SER A 78 7.26 -11.98 -8.55
N ILE A 79 8.53 -12.37 -8.67
CA ILE A 79 9.62 -11.47 -9.09
C ILE A 79 9.37 -10.94 -10.51
N ARG A 80 9.05 -11.82 -11.46
CA ARG A 80 8.78 -11.43 -12.85
C ARG A 80 7.58 -10.50 -12.96
N SER A 81 6.49 -10.80 -12.27
CA SER A 81 5.31 -9.94 -12.23
C SER A 81 5.63 -8.59 -11.58
N ALA A 82 6.40 -8.59 -10.49
CA ALA A 82 6.81 -7.36 -9.82
C ALA A 82 7.63 -6.45 -10.73
N ILE A 83 8.60 -6.99 -11.47
CA ILE A 83 9.36 -6.25 -12.49
C ILE A 83 8.40 -5.67 -13.54
N GLY A 84 7.44 -6.46 -14.02
CA GLY A 84 6.41 -6.00 -14.95
C GLY A 84 5.60 -4.82 -14.43
N TYR A 85 5.12 -4.90 -13.18
CA TYR A 85 4.36 -3.81 -12.55
C TYR A 85 5.22 -2.58 -12.27
N VAL A 86 6.49 -2.74 -11.90
CA VAL A 86 7.44 -1.60 -11.75
C VAL A 86 7.61 -0.88 -13.09
N MET A 87 7.77 -1.61 -14.19
CA MET A 87 7.84 -1.00 -15.52
C MET A 87 6.54 -0.27 -15.89
N ILE A 88 5.37 -0.84 -15.53
CA ILE A 88 4.09 -0.16 -15.71
C ILE A 88 4.05 1.13 -14.89
N ILE A 89 4.50 1.12 -13.63
CA ILE A 89 4.52 2.31 -12.78
C ILE A 89 5.45 3.37 -13.40
N ILE A 90 6.68 3.02 -13.78
CA ILE A 90 7.62 4.00 -14.37
C ILE A 90 7.04 4.61 -15.65
N ILE A 91 6.48 3.80 -16.55
CA ILE A 91 5.95 4.28 -17.83
C ILE A 91 4.66 5.09 -17.63
N LEU A 92 3.73 4.59 -16.81
CA LEU A 92 2.41 5.20 -16.67
C LEU A 92 2.44 6.36 -15.66
N ASN A 93 3.03 6.16 -14.49
CA ASN A 93 3.12 7.19 -13.47
C ASN A 93 4.24 8.17 -13.79
N ASP A 94 5.50 7.75 -13.74
CA ASP A 94 6.64 8.68 -13.70
C ASP A 94 6.85 9.42 -15.03
N MET A 95 6.57 8.75 -16.16
CA MET A 95 6.74 9.37 -17.48
C MET A 95 5.52 10.15 -17.95
N ILE A 96 4.30 9.78 -17.52
CA ILE A 96 3.06 10.34 -18.06
C ILE A 96 2.28 11.07 -16.98
N LEU A 97 1.73 10.34 -16.01
CA LEU A 97 0.73 10.92 -15.11
C LEU A 97 1.33 11.91 -14.11
N GLU A 98 2.53 11.68 -13.59
CA GLU A 98 3.19 12.61 -12.67
C GLU A 98 3.53 13.95 -13.36
N PRO A 99 4.26 14.00 -14.49
CA PRO A 99 4.52 15.25 -15.21
C PRO A 99 3.25 16.02 -15.55
N LEU A 100 2.21 15.32 -16.04
CA LEU A 100 0.92 15.95 -16.36
C LEU A 100 0.22 16.47 -15.11
N THR A 101 0.27 15.73 -14.01
CA THR A 101 -0.31 16.16 -12.74
C THR A 101 0.38 17.44 -12.26
N GLU A 102 1.72 17.49 -12.24
CA GLU A 102 2.46 18.69 -11.85
C GLU A 102 2.17 19.90 -12.77
N MET A 103 2.02 19.67 -14.08
CA MET A 103 1.62 20.72 -15.02
C MET A 103 0.21 21.25 -14.77
N ILE A 104 -0.73 20.38 -14.36
CA ILE A 104 -2.12 20.76 -14.08
C ILE A 104 -2.23 21.46 -12.72
N THR A 105 -1.54 20.97 -11.70
CA THR A 105 -1.59 21.51 -10.34
C THR A 105 -0.67 22.71 -10.14
N ASN A 106 0.33 22.90 -11.01
CA ASN A 106 1.47 23.80 -10.82
C ASN A 106 2.21 23.56 -9.50
N GLU A 107 2.23 22.30 -9.04
CA GLU A 107 2.87 21.88 -7.80
C GLU A 107 3.72 20.65 -8.06
N SER A 108 4.98 20.67 -7.64
CA SER A 108 5.84 19.48 -7.71
C SER A 108 5.63 18.54 -6.52
N VAL A 109 5.81 17.23 -6.72
CA VAL A 109 5.85 16.27 -5.62
C VAL A 109 6.96 16.66 -4.63
N ASP A 110 6.60 16.89 -3.36
CA ASP A 110 7.56 17.27 -2.33
C ASP A 110 8.32 16.04 -1.81
N LEU A 111 9.64 16.03 -2.08
CA LEU A 111 10.58 14.99 -1.65
C LEU A 111 11.62 15.54 -0.66
N SER A 112 11.40 16.73 -0.08
CA SER A 112 12.34 17.40 0.82
C SER A 112 12.73 16.55 2.04
N GLY A 113 11.83 15.66 2.50
CA GLY A 113 12.09 14.69 3.57
C GLY A 113 13.21 13.69 3.25
N PHE A 114 13.61 13.56 1.98
CA PHE A 114 14.65 12.64 1.51
C PHE A 114 15.96 13.34 1.11
N GLU A 115 16.09 14.65 1.30
CA GLU A 115 17.31 15.41 0.95
C GLU A 115 18.57 14.85 1.63
N ALA A 116 18.44 14.32 2.85
CA ALA A 116 19.54 13.72 3.60
C ALA A 116 20.15 12.47 2.93
N LEU A 117 19.52 11.93 1.88
CA LEU A 117 20.02 10.77 1.14
C LEU A 117 21.03 11.14 0.05
N LYS A 118 21.01 12.37 -0.47
CA LYS A 118 21.84 12.78 -1.61
C LYS A 118 23.33 12.57 -1.31
N GLY A 119 23.98 11.69 -2.07
CA GLY A 119 25.39 11.32 -1.91
C GLY A 119 25.77 10.68 -0.57
N ASN A 120 24.80 10.33 0.30
CA ASN A 120 25.06 9.80 1.63
C ASN A 120 24.71 8.30 1.72
N LEU A 121 25.72 7.45 1.55
CA LEU A 121 25.54 5.99 1.52
C LEU A 121 24.96 5.42 2.83
N PRO A 122 25.42 5.80 4.04
CA PRO A 122 24.79 5.35 5.28
C PRO A 122 23.30 5.67 5.38
N ASN A 123 22.91 6.92 5.10
CA ASN A 123 21.51 7.33 5.14
C ASN A 123 20.69 6.58 4.09
N PHE A 124 21.22 6.41 2.88
CA PHE A 124 20.59 5.63 1.82
C PHE A 124 20.35 4.17 2.25
N LEU A 125 21.34 3.48 2.82
CA LEU A 125 21.18 2.09 3.27
C LEU A 125 20.18 1.96 4.42
N ILE A 126 20.17 2.91 5.34
CA ILE A 126 19.18 2.96 6.43
C ILE A 126 17.77 3.15 5.85
N ALA A 127 17.60 4.14 4.97
CA ALA A 127 16.33 4.42 4.31
C ALA A 127 15.84 3.23 3.48
N LEU A 128 16.74 2.57 2.73
CA LEU A 128 16.43 1.38 1.94
C LEU A 128 15.92 0.24 2.83
N GLY A 129 16.62 -0.05 3.94
CA GLY A 129 16.18 -1.08 4.89
C GLY A 129 14.82 -0.75 5.51
N LEU A 130 14.61 0.50 5.91
CA LEU A 130 13.33 0.97 6.45
C LEU A 130 12.20 0.88 5.40
N MET A 131 12.43 1.27 4.15
CA MET A 131 11.41 1.19 3.11
C MET A 131 10.99 -0.25 2.82
N TRP A 132 11.91 -1.20 2.76
CA TRP A 132 11.55 -2.61 2.57
C TRP A 132 10.72 -3.18 3.74
N ILE A 133 11.02 -2.79 4.97
CA ILE A 133 10.32 -3.28 6.17
C ILE A 133 8.97 -2.59 6.35
N VAL A 134 8.96 -1.25 6.26
CA VAL A 134 7.81 -0.41 6.61
C VAL A 134 6.87 -0.27 5.42
N ALA A 135 7.36 0.18 4.25
CA ALA A 135 6.54 0.37 3.06
C ALA A 135 6.32 -0.96 2.32
N GLY A 136 7.39 -1.55 1.79
CA GLY A 136 7.34 -2.78 1.00
C GLY A 136 6.62 -3.94 1.69
N PHE A 137 6.92 -4.22 2.95
CA PHE A 137 6.21 -5.25 3.72
C PHE A 137 5.03 -4.69 4.53
N GLY A 138 5.27 -3.72 5.42
CA GLY A 138 4.28 -3.25 6.39
C GLY A 138 3.02 -2.64 5.75
N GLU A 139 3.19 -1.69 4.83
CA GLU A 139 2.07 -1.06 4.13
C GLU A 139 1.35 -2.08 3.27
N GLU A 140 2.04 -2.94 2.51
CA GLU A 140 1.35 -3.96 1.70
C GLU A 140 0.60 -5.00 2.55
N PHE A 141 1.17 -5.41 3.68
CA PHE A 141 0.51 -6.31 4.63
C PHE A 141 -0.78 -5.70 5.19
N PHE A 142 -0.76 -4.39 5.47
CA PHE A 142 -1.94 -3.66 5.92
C PHE A 142 -2.91 -3.32 4.78
N TYR A 143 -2.53 -2.48 3.81
CA TYR A 143 -3.40 -1.97 2.76
C TYR A 143 -3.96 -3.08 1.87
N ARG A 144 -3.12 -4.02 1.40
CA ARG A 144 -3.55 -5.05 0.44
C ARG A 144 -3.95 -6.31 1.20
N GLY A 145 -3.08 -6.79 2.10
CA GLY A 145 -3.30 -8.03 2.84
C GLY A 145 -4.44 -7.97 3.87
N TYR A 146 -4.77 -6.79 4.39
CA TYR A 146 -5.86 -6.61 5.34
C TYR A 146 -6.95 -5.69 4.78
N PHE A 147 -6.72 -4.38 4.71
CA PHE A 147 -7.71 -3.34 4.42
C PHE A 147 -8.53 -3.64 3.15
N MET A 148 -7.87 -3.84 2.00
CA MET A 148 -8.51 -4.16 0.73
C MET A 148 -9.27 -5.50 0.79
N LYS A 149 -8.69 -6.57 1.37
CA LYS A 149 -9.39 -7.85 1.52
C LYS A 149 -10.65 -7.72 2.38
N ARG A 150 -10.59 -6.95 3.47
CA ARG A 150 -11.71 -6.72 4.38
C ARG A 150 -12.85 -6.00 3.68
N ILE A 151 -12.53 -4.92 2.95
CA ILE A 151 -13.52 -4.20 2.15
C ILE A 151 -14.14 -5.14 1.12
N ALA A 152 -13.33 -5.84 0.32
CA ALA A 152 -13.83 -6.76 -0.69
C ALA A 152 -14.73 -7.86 -0.09
N HIS A 153 -14.36 -8.40 1.08
CA HIS A 153 -15.15 -9.40 1.80
C HIS A 153 -16.50 -8.85 2.29
N LEU A 154 -16.51 -7.67 2.92
CA LEU A 154 -17.75 -7.00 3.37
C LEU A 154 -18.72 -6.74 2.21
N PHE A 155 -18.18 -6.46 1.01
CA PHE A 155 -18.97 -6.27 -0.20
C PHE A 155 -19.25 -7.57 -0.99
N GLY A 156 -19.10 -8.74 -0.36
CA GLY A 156 -19.53 -10.03 -0.93
C GLY A 156 -18.49 -10.75 -1.80
N ASN A 157 -17.23 -10.31 -1.78
CA ASN A 157 -16.06 -10.99 -2.35
C ASN A 157 -16.14 -11.27 -3.88
N LYS A 158 -16.96 -10.50 -4.62
CA LYS A 158 -17.06 -10.58 -6.08
C LYS A 158 -16.00 -9.72 -6.75
N ASN A 159 -15.73 -9.92 -8.04
CA ASN A 159 -14.74 -9.09 -8.77
C ASN A 159 -15.03 -7.58 -8.65
N ILE A 160 -16.29 -7.18 -8.71
CA ILE A 160 -16.69 -5.77 -8.53
C ILE A 160 -16.38 -5.25 -7.11
N SER A 161 -16.55 -6.10 -6.08
CA SER A 161 -16.23 -5.78 -4.68
C SER A 161 -14.74 -5.50 -4.49
N TRP A 162 -13.90 -6.29 -5.16
CA TRP A 162 -12.46 -6.10 -5.14
C TRP A 162 -12.00 -4.87 -5.93
N ILE A 163 -12.61 -4.58 -7.08
CA ILE A 163 -12.32 -3.37 -7.85
C ILE A 163 -12.69 -2.13 -7.02
N ALA A 164 -13.88 -2.12 -6.39
CA ALA A 164 -14.27 -1.05 -5.48
C ALA A 164 -13.30 -0.93 -4.29
N ALA A 165 -12.87 -2.05 -3.71
CA ALA A 165 -11.87 -2.06 -2.65
C ALA A 165 -10.51 -1.50 -3.10
N ALA A 166 -10.09 -1.79 -4.34
CA ALA A 166 -8.86 -1.25 -4.93
C ALA A 166 -8.93 0.28 -5.05
N PHE A 167 -10.04 0.82 -5.54
CA PHE A 167 -10.25 2.28 -5.60
C PHE A 167 -10.25 2.92 -4.22
N LEU A 168 -10.99 2.36 -3.26
CA LEU A 168 -11.03 2.90 -1.90
C LEU A 168 -9.65 2.85 -1.23
N SER A 169 -8.93 1.72 -1.36
CA SER A 169 -7.58 1.59 -0.84
C SER A 169 -6.63 2.61 -1.49
N ALA A 170 -6.72 2.81 -2.80
CA ALA A 170 -5.89 3.77 -3.53
C ALA A 170 -6.14 5.22 -3.10
N ILE A 171 -7.41 5.61 -2.93
CA ILE A 171 -7.76 6.96 -2.45
C ILE A 171 -7.19 7.19 -1.04
N VAL A 172 -7.38 6.24 -0.12
CA VAL A 172 -6.86 6.36 1.25
C VAL A 172 -5.32 6.39 1.24
N PHE A 173 -4.69 5.55 0.43
CA PHE A 173 -3.23 5.53 0.27
C PHE A 173 -2.70 6.88 -0.22
N GLY A 174 -3.29 7.46 -1.27
CA GLY A 174 -2.91 8.77 -1.78
C GLY A 174 -3.10 9.89 -0.75
N LEU A 175 -4.25 9.93 -0.05
CA LEU A 175 -4.50 10.93 0.98
C LEU A 175 -3.51 10.85 2.16
N THR A 176 -3.04 9.64 2.48
CA THR A 176 -2.03 9.41 3.53
C THR A 176 -0.68 10.08 3.17
N HIS A 177 -0.43 10.29 1.87
CA HIS A 177 0.75 10.95 1.31
C HIS A 177 0.57 12.47 1.15
N GLY A 178 -0.37 13.09 1.87
CA GLY A 178 -0.60 14.54 1.81
C GLY A 178 0.62 15.42 2.11
N TYR A 179 1.64 14.88 2.77
CA TYR A 179 2.92 15.58 2.98
C TYR A 179 3.70 15.84 1.67
N GLN A 180 3.34 15.18 0.56
CA GLN A 180 3.96 15.34 -0.75
C GLN A 180 3.25 16.38 -1.65
N GLY A 181 2.25 17.09 -1.12
CA GLY A 181 1.43 18.03 -1.90
C GLY A 181 0.32 17.36 -2.70
N ILE A 182 -0.46 18.15 -3.45
CA ILE A 182 -1.61 17.64 -4.24
C ILE A 182 -1.13 16.68 -5.33
N SER A 183 -0.04 17.02 -6.00
CA SER A 183 0.58 16.14 -6.99
C SER A 183 0.97 14.79 -6.39
N GLY A 184 1.59 14.80 -5.21
CA GLY A 184 1.95 13.58 -4.49
C GLY A 184 0.74 12.73 -4.09
N ILE A 185 -0.36 13.35 -3.62
CA ILE A 185 -1.62 12.63 -3.32
C ILE A 185 -2.13 11.87 -4.55
N ILE A 186 -2.13 12.54 -5.71
CA ILE A 186 -2.64 11.98 -6.96
C ILE A 186 -1.72 10.85 -7.46
N THR A 187 -0.42 11.09 -7.55
CA THR A 187 0.56 10.13 -8.09
C THR A 187 0.69 8.89 -7.19
N THR A 188 0.81 9.08 -5.87
CA THR A 188 0.82 7.94 -4.93
C THR A 188 -0.51 7.22 -4.89
N GLY A 189 -1.64 7.90 -5.10
CA GLY A 189 -2.95 7.27 -5.29
C GLY A 189 -2.98 6.36 -6.53
N ILE A 190 -2.41 6.81 -7.65
CA ILE A 190 -2.28 6.02 -8.89
C ILE A 190 -1.39 4.79 -8.66
N VAL A 191 -0.21 4.97 -8.07
CA VAL A 191 0.68 3.85 -7.68
C VAL A 191 -0.05 2.89 -6.75
N GLY A 192 -0.77 3.44 -5.78
CA GLY A 192 -1.59 2.71 -4.82
C GLY A 192 -2.65 1.83 -5.49
N PHE A 193 -3.28 2.35 -6.55
CA PHE A 193 -4.23 1.62 -7.38
C PHE A 193 -3.56 0.52 -8.20
N ILE A 194 -2.40 0.78 -8.83
CA ILE A 194 -1.65 -0.23 -9.60
C ILE A 194 -1.27 -1.41 -8.70
N LEU A 195 -0.73 -1.15 -7.51
CA LEU A 195 -0.42 -2.16 -6.50
C LEU A 195 -1.67 -2.95 -6.06
N SER A 196 -2.80 -2.26 -5.88
CA SER A 196 -4.08 -2.91 -5.55
C SER A 196 -4.57 -3.81 -6.69
N MET A 197 -4.41 -3.39 -7.94
CA MET A 197 -4.75 -4.19 -9.11
C MET A 197 -3.80 -5.39 -9.29
N ALA A 198 -2.51 -5.21 -9.02
CA ALA A 198 -1.54 -6.30 -8.99
C ALA A 198 -1.96 -7.38 -7.99
N PHE A 199 -2.38 -6.98 -6.79
CA PHE A 199 -2.89 -7.93 -5.79
C PHE A 199 -4.25 -8.53 -6.18
N PHE A 200 -5.19 -7.74 -6.71
CA PHE A 200 -6.50 -8.23 -7.14
C PHE A 200 -6.43 -9.33 -8.21
N LEU A 201 -5.48 -9.22 -9.14
CA LEU A 201 -5.23 -10.21 -10.18
C LEU A 201 -4.53 -11.46 -9.62
N ASN A 202 -3.97 -11.38 -8.41
CA ASN A 202 -3.16 -12.41 -7.76
C ASN A 202 -3.53 -12.58 -6.27
N ARG A 203 -4.82 -12.72 -5.94
CA ARG A 203 -5.41 -12.54 -4.58
C ARG A 203 -4.81 -13.38 -3.44
N ASN A 204 -3.97 -14.36 -3.77
CA ASN A 204 -3.28 -15.24 -2.84
C ASN A 204 -1.74 -15.17 -2.94
N ASN A 205 -1.21 -14.18 -3.67
CA ASN A 205 0.21 -13.92 -3.83
C ASN A 205 0.52 -12.42 -3.61
N LEU A 206 0.34 -11.96 -2.37
CA LEU A 206 0.65 -10.60 -1.91
C LEU A 206 2.13 -10.23 -2.12
N LEU A 207 3.02 -11.23 -2.19
CA LEU A 207 4.44 -11.02 -2.46
C LEU A 207 4.67 -10.21 -3.75
N ILE A 208 3.79 -10.32 -4.75
CA ILE A 208 3.87 -9.49 -5.97
C ILE A 208 3.80 -8.01 -5.63
N ALA A 209 2.84 -7.59 -4.80
CA ALA A 209 2.69 -6.20 -4.42
C ALA A 209 3.86 -5.73 -3.53
N MET A 210 4.29 -6.56 -2.58
CA MET A 210 5.46 -6.30 -1.71
C MET A 210 6.74 -6.07 -2.50
N LEU A 211 7.02 -6.94 -3.47
CA LEU A 211 8.18 -6.80 -4.35
C LEU A 211 8.04 -5.61 -5.28
N THR A 212 6.85 -5.37 -5.85
CA THR A 212 6.62 -4.22 -6.73
C THR A 212 6.90 -2.91 -5.99
N HIS A 213 6.32 -2.75 -4.81
CA HIS A 213 6.48 -1.56 -3.98
C HIS A 213 7.95 -1.39 -3.55
N GLY A 214 8.55 -2.41 -2.95
CA GLY A 214 9.95 -2.32 -2.49
C GLY A 214 10.96 -2.08 -3.61
N ILE A 215 10.77 -2.67 -4.80
CA ILE A 215 11.63 -2.40 -5.97
C ILE A 215 11.42 -0.97 -6.48
N TYR A 216 10.18 -0.50 -6.54
CA TYR A 216 9.87 0.87 -6.97
C TYR A 216 10.46 1.91 -6.01
N ASP A 217 10.35 1.70 -4.70
CA ASP A 217 10.99 2.56 -3.70
C ASP A 217 12.51 2.53 -3.82
N THR A 218 13.10 1.35 -4.06
CA THR A 218 14.53 1.22 -4.29
C THR A 218 14.98 2.05 -5.49
N TYR A 219 14.20 2.05 -6.58
CA TYR A 219 14.44 2.88 -7.76
C TYR A 219 14.37 4.38 -7.41
N GLY A 220 13.31 4.82 -6.74
CA GLY A 220 13.15 6.22 -6.33
C GLY A 220 14.25 6.71 -5.39
N LEU A 221 14.55 5.94 -4.34
CA LEU A 221 15.63 6.25 -3.39
C LEU A 221 17.00 6.29 -4.07
N LEU A 222 17.26 5.38 -5.02
CA LEU A 222 18.52 5.37 -5.77
C LEU A 222 18.66 6.64 -6.63
N LEU A 223 17.58 7.07 -7.29
CA LEU A 223 17.59 8.32 -8.05
C LEU A 223 17.84 9.53 -7.16
N ILE A 224 17.25 9.57 -5.96
CA ILE A 224 17.50 10.64 -4.99
C ILE A 224 18.96 10.61 -4.52
N TYR A 225 19.48 9.44 -4.14
CA TYR A 225 20.88 9.26 -3.72
C TYR A 225 21.87 9.78 -4.78
N LEU A 226 21.58 9.52 -6.06
CA LEU A 226 22.39 9.95 -7.20
C LEU A 226 22.13 11.40 -7.66
N ASP A 227 21.18 12.11 -7.03
CA ASP A 227 20.71 13.44 -7.45
C ASP A 227 20.22 13.47 -8.92
N LYS A 228 19.49 12.42 -9.30
CA LYS A 228 18.93 12.18 -10.65
C LYS A 228 17.41 12.10 -10.68
N ASN A 229 16.74 12.28 -9.54
CA ASN A 229 15.28 12.14 -9.41
C ASN A 229 14.47 13.12 -10.28
N LEU A 230 15.04 14.26 -10.67
CA LEU A 230 14.36 15.22 -11.55
C LEU A 230 14.66 15.03 -13.04
N VAL A 231 15.62 14.18 -13.42
CA VAL A 231 16.09 14.08 -14.81
C VAL A 231 15.00 13.58 -15.74
N LEU A 232 14.39 12.43 -15.42
CA LEU A 232 13.32 11.85 -16.25
C LEU A 232 12.12 12.80 -16.33
N LYS A 233 11.74 13.37 -15.18
CA LYS A 233 10.63 14.30 -15.07
C LYS A 233 10.79 15.54 -15.95
N ASN A 234 11.95 16.20 -15.89
CA ASN A 234 12.21 17.41 -16.67
C ASN A 234 12.17 17.13 -18.18
N ILE A 235 12.74 16.00 -18.61
CA ILE A 235 12.68 15.56 -20.01
C ILE A 235 11.22 15.41 -20.47
N MET A 236 10.38 14.79 -19.64
CA MET A 236 8.97 14.58 -19.99
C MET A 236 8.15 15.87 -19.97
N ILE A 237 8.39 16.78 -19.02
CA ILE A 237 7.74 18.10 -19.00
C ILE A 237 8.10 18.89 -20.26
N GLU A 238 9.38 18.95 -20.64
CA GLU A 238 9.82 19.61 -21.87
C GLU A 238 9.17 18.98 -23.12
N PHE A 239 9.10 17.65 -23.18
CA PHE A 239 8.44 16.92 -24.25
C PHE A 239 6.95 17.31 -24.35
N TYR A 240 6.20 17.29 -23.26
CA TYR A 240 4.78 17.67 -23.27
C TYR A 240 4.56 19.13 -23.66
N GLN A 241 5.40 20.04 -23.15
CA GLN A 241 5.35 21.45 -23.54
C GLN A 241 5.66 21.67 -25.03
N SER A 242 6.48 20.82 -25.64
CA SER A 242 6.78 20.89 -27.08
C SER A 242 5.61 20.48 -27.98
N ILE A 243 4.70 19.63 -27.47
CA ILE A 243 3.51 19.15 -28.20
C ILE A 243 2.33 20.12 -28.08
N ILE A 244 2.24 20.84 -26.95
CA ILE A 244 1.12 21.74 -26.65
C ILE A 244 1.27 23.12 -27.32
N LYS A 245 2.49 23.48 -27.76
CA LYS A 245 2.76 24.69 -28.55
C LYS A 245 2.40 24.52 -30.02
#